data_AF-A0AAW1HF21-F1
#
_entry.id   AF-A0AAW1HF21-F1
#
_cell.length_a   1.000
_cell.length_b   1.000
_cell.length_c   1.000
_cell.angle_alpha   90.00
_cell.angle_beta   90.00
_cell.angle_gamma   90.00
#
_symmetry.space_group_name_H-M   'P 1'
#
loop_
_entity.id
_entity.type
_entity.pdbx_description
1 polymer ?
#
loop_
_entity_poly.entity_id
_entity_poly.type
_entity_poly.pdbx_seq_one_letter_code
_entity_poly.pdbx_strand_id
1 'polypeptide(L)'
;MSAGKLQSKTSVDWEAFKDTILIVAPGKDDTSHTRCTHLIQQALKNSTHTRTTTRGAPYWWDESIAETRRKCVEARRKFTRAARRKGDDNAEATVKKQEYRELKKSVGKQIAEAKKRSWATLCQELENDIWGGAYKIVAKKVGGLGQKEVHPRS
;
A
#
# COMPACT_ATOMS: atom_id res chain seq x y z
N MET A 1 4.71 7.07 8.90
CA MET A 1 3.76 6.30 8.05
C MET A 1 4.50 5.47 6.99
N SER A 2 4.33 4.14 6.89
CA SER A 2 4.99 3.32 5.85
C SER A 2 3.98 2.36 5.20
N ALA A 3 3.49 2.82 4.05
CA ALA A 3 2.45 2.24 3.23
C ALA A 3 2.68 0.75 2.93
N GLY A 4 1.71 -0.07 3.31
CA GLY A 4 1.56 -1.44 2.82
C GLY A 4 1.40 -1.41 1.30
N LYS A 5 1.96 -2.43 0.63
CA LYS A 5 1.95 -2.55 -0.83
C LYS A 5 0.49 -2.53 -1.32
N LEU A 6 0.09 -1.39 -1.87
CA LEU A 6 -1.21 -1.14 -2.46
C LEU A 6 -1.36 -2.12 -3.62
N GLN A 7 -2.25 -3.11 -3.47
CA GLN A 7 -2.71 -3.83 -4.64
C GLN A 7 -3.72 -2.93 -5.32
N SER A 8 -3.26 -2.23 -6.36
CA SER A 8 -4.10 -1.39 -7.20
C SER A 8 -5.02 -2.29 -8.00
N LYS A 9 -6.31 -2.31 -7.63
CA LYS A 9 -7.34 -2.82 -8.53
C LYS A 9 -7.70 -1.68 -9.47
N THR A 10 -7.51 -1.86 -10.77
CA THR A 10 -7.93 -0.89 -11.77
C THR A 10 -9.45 -0.84 -11.77
N SER A 11 -10.01 0.30 -11.39
CA SER A 11 -11.44 0.58 -11.49
C SER A 11 -11.60 1.56 -12.64
N VAL A 12 -12.34 1.16 -13.67
CA VAL A 12 -12.65 2.03 -14.82
C VAL A 12 -13.92 2.79 -14.49
N ASP A 13 -13.87 4.11 -14.54
CA ASP A 13 -15.06 4.96 -14.50
C ASP A 13 -15.69 5.00 -15.90
N TRP A 14 -16.76 4.23 -16.07
CA TRP A 14 -17.41 4.09 -17.37
C TRP A 14 -18.14 5.36 -17.84
N GLU A 15 -18.55 6.25 -16.92
CA GLU A 15 -19.20 7.51 -17.29
C GLU A 15 -18.16 8.53 -17.75
N ALA A 16 -17.05 8.68 -17.02
CA ALA A 16 -15.93 9.52 -17.46
C ALA A 16 -15.31 9.04 -18.79
N PHE A 17 -15.29 7.72 -19.03
CA PHE A 17 -14.86 7.14 -20.29
C PHE A 17 -15.77 7.56 -21.45
N LYS A 18 -17.10 7.43 -21.29
CA LYS A 18 -18.08 7.80 -22.32
C LYS A 18 -18.07 9.28 -22.61
N ASP A 19 -17.99 10.13 -21.59
CA ASP A 19 -17.92 11.59 -21.74
C ASP A 19 -16.69 11.99 -22.55
N THR A 20 -15.54 11.37 -22.27
CA THR A 20 -14.30 11.64 -23.03
C THR A 20 -14.43 11.24 -24.49
N ILE A 21 -15.09 10.10 -24.78
CA ILE A 21 -15.34 9.67 -26.15
C ILE A 21 -16.36 10.58 -26.85
N LEU A 22 -17.42 11.02 -26.16
CA LEU A 22 -18.45 11.91 -26.71
C LEU A 22 -17.92 13.31 -27.02
N ILE A 23 -16.98 13.82 -26.22
CA ILE A 23 -16.35 15.14 -26.44
C ILE A 23 -15.36 15.10 -27.62
N VAL A 24 -14.66 13.99 -27.81
CA VAL A 24 -13.53 13.89 -28.78
C VAL A 24 -13.91 13.11 -30.04
N ALA A 25 -15.09 12.49 -30.09
CA ALA A 25 -15.60 11.81 -31.28
C ALA A 25 -15.67 12.81 -32.43
N PRO A 26 -14.94 12.58 -33.53
CA PRO A 26 -15.07 13.45 -34.68
C PRO A 26 -16.46 13.28 -35.30
N GLY A 27 -16.96 14.34 -35.94
CA GLY A 27 -18.01 14.22 -36.93
C GLY A 27 -17.63 13.16 -37.97
N LYS A 28 -18.64 12.60 -38.65
CA LYS A 28 -18.69 11.39 -39.50
C LYS A 28 -17.53 11.15 -40.51
N ASP A 29 -16.56 12.04 -40.62
CA ASP A 29 -15.66 12.16 -41.76
C ASP A 29 -14.20 11.76 -41.44
N ASP A 30 -13.78 11.72 -40.16
CA ASP A 30 -12.40 11.35 -39.76
C ASP A 30 -12.28 9.87 -39.35
N THR A 31 -12.46 8.97 -40.32
CA THR A 31 -12.58 7.50 -40.13
C THR A 31 -11.25 6.73 -40.12
N SER A 32 -10.14 7.35 -39.70
CA SER A 32 -8.85 6.64 -39.64
C SER A 32 -8.77 5.76 -38.39
N HIS A 33 -8.62 4.44 -38.56
CA HIS A 33 -8.51 3.45 -37.47
C HIS A 33 -7.44 3.81 -36.42
N THR A 34 -6.32 4.40 -36.86
CA THR A 34 -5.24 4.86 -35.98
C THR A 34 -5.70 5.98 -35.03
N ARG A 35 -6.59 6.86 -35.50
CA ARG A 35 -7.14 7.94 -34.69
C ARG A 35 -8.15 7.39 -33.68
N CYS A 36 -9.05 6.51 -34.09
CA CYS A 36 -10.02 5.87 -33.19
C CYS A 36 -9.32 5.08 -32.08
N THR A 37 -8.28 4.31 -32.40
CA THR A 37 -7.53 3.54 -31.40
C THR A 37 -6.79 4.46 -30.41
N HIS A 38 -6.21 5.56 -30.89
CA HIS A 38 -5.56 6.56 -30.03
C HIS A 38 -6.56 7.22 -29.06
N LEU A 39 -7.74 7.58 -29.53
CA LEU A 39 -8.80 8.18 -28.70
C LEU A 39 -9.30 7.21 -27.63
N ILE A 40 -9.50 5.94 -27.97
CA ILE A 40 -9.89 4.90 -27.01
C ILE A 40 -8.80 4.72 -25.94
N GLN A 41 -7.52 4.68 -26.35
CA GLN A 41 -6.40 4.58 -25.41
C GLN A 41 -6.31 5.79 -24.47
N GLN A 42 -6.53 7.00 -24.99
CA GLN A 42 -6.51 8.23 -24.21
C GLN A 42 -7.70 8.29 -23.23
N ALA A 43 -8.90 7.93 -23.67
CA ALA A 43 -10.09 7.85 -22.83
C ALA A 43 -9.93 6.80 -21.72
N LEU A 44 -9.40 5.61 -22.04
CA LEU A 44 -9.11 4.56 -21.06
C LEU A 44 -8.11 5.04 -20.00
N LYS A 45 -7.04 5.74 -20.40
CA LYS A 45 -6.05 6.28 -19.47
C LYS A 45 -6.67 7.28 -18.50
N ASN A 46 -7.58 8.13 -18.98
CA ASN A 46 -8.24 9.16 -18.18
C ASN A 46 -9.31 8.59 -17.24
N SER A 47 -10.01 7.53 -17.66
CA SER A 47 -11.08 6.88 -16.89
C SER A 47 -10.59 5.81 -15.92
N THR A 48 -9.37 5.31 -16.10
CA THR A 48 -8.74 4.40 -15.14
C THR A 48 -8.24 5.16 -13.93
N HIS A 49 -8.93 5.03 -12.80
CA HIS A 49 -8.41 5.51 -11.52
C HIS A 49 -7.74 4.35 -10.78
N THR A 50 -6.48 4.53 -10.40
CA THR A 50 -5.83 3.64 -9.43
C THR A 50 -6.42 3.94 -8.06
N ARG A 51 -7.51 3.25 -7.69
CA ARG A 51 -8.01 3.30 -6.31
C ARG A 51 -6.96 2.67 -5.42
N THR A 52 -6.25 3.51 -4.66
CA THR A 52 -5.42 3.07 -3.56
C THR A 52 -6.35 2.57 -2.47
N THR A 53 -6.67 1.28 -2.45
CA THR A 53 -7.40 0.71 -1.32
C THR A 53 -6.47 0.81 -0.11
N THR A 54 -6.75 1.73 0.81
CA THR A 54 -6.05 1.82 2.09
C THR A 54 -6.43 0.57 2.88
N ARG A 55 -5.62 -0.49 2.75
CA ARG A 55 -5.65 -1.58 3.72
C ARG A 55 -5.34 -0.92 5.06
N GLY A 56 -6.29 -0.98 6.00
CA GLY A 56 -6.11 -0.43 7.34
C GLY A 56 -4.80 -0.91 7.94
N ALA A 57 -4.14 -0.04 8.71
CA ALA A 57 -2.90 -0.40 9.36
C ALA A 57 -3.12 -1.65 10.24
N PRO A 58 -2.18 -2.61 10.27
CA PRO A 58 -2.29 -3.76 11.16
C PRO A 58 -2.50 -3.33 12.62
N TYR A 59 -3.14 -4.17 13.43
CA TYR A 59 -3.42 -3.87 14.84
C TYR A 59 -2.15 -3.60 15.70
N TRP A 60 -0.97 -3.98 15.22
CA TRP A 60 0.33 -3.73 15.86
C TRP A 60 1.07 -2.50 15.30
N TRP A 61 0.46 -1.77 14.37
CA TRP A 61 1.08 -0.64 13.71
C TRP A 61 1.09 0.59 14.62
N ASP A 62 2.23 1.29 14.65
CA ASP A 62 2.47 2.48 15.46
C ASP A 62 3.12 3.56 14.58
N GLU A 63 2.81 4.83 14.84
CA GLU A 63 3.38 5.96 14.10
C GLU A 63 4.89 6.06 14.31
N SER A 64 5.39 5.65 15.49
CA SER A 64 6.83 5.59 15.80
C SER A 64 7.60 4.65 14.84
N ILE A 65 7.07 3.47 14.57
CA ILE A 65 7.60 2.51 13.58
C ILE A 65 7.58 3.14 12.20
N ALA A 66 6.51 3.87 11.92
CA ALA A 66 6.24 4.40 10.62
C ALA A 66 7.18 5.57 10.28
N GLU A 67 7.57 6.38 11.25
CA GLU A 67 8.62 7.39 11.15
C GLU A 67 10.01 6.76 11.02
N THR A 68 10.32 5.76 11.83
CA THR A 68 11.62 5.06 11.75
C THR A 68 11.81 4.36 10.40
N ARG A 69 10.73 3.81 9.83
CA ARG A 69 10.73 3.25 8.47
C ARG A 69 10.98 4.30 7.40
N ARG A 70 10.43 5.51 7.55
CA ARG A 70 10.68 6.63 6.63
C ARG A 70 12.17 6.98 6.63
N LYS A 71 12.77 7.18 7.80
CA LYS A 71 14.22 7.43 7.97
C LYS A 71 15.07 6.32 7.35
N CYS A 72 14.69 5.06 7.58
CA CYS A 72 15.39 3.91 7.00
C CYS A 72 15.35 3.89 5.46
N VAL A 73 14.20 4.23 4.86
CA VAL A 73 14.06 4.34 3.39
C VAL A 73 14.90 5.50 2.85
N GLU A 74 14.90 6.63 3.54
CA GLU A 74 15.73 7.79 3.18
C GLU A 74 17.23 7.45 3.23
N ALA A 75 17.70 6.80 4.30
CA ALA A 75 19.08 6.31 4.40
C ALA A 75 19.43 5.31 3.30
N ARG A 76 18.53 4.36 2.98
CA ARG A 76 18.72 3.43 1.85
C ARG A 76 18.87 4.16 0.53
N ARG A 77 18.06 5.20 0.28
CA ARG A 77 18.15 6.03 -0.94
C ARG A 77 19.48 6.77 -0.99
N LYS A 78 19.93 7.38 0.12
CA LYS A 78 21.24 8.05 0.21
C LYS A 78 22.38 7.08 -0.11
N PHE A 79 22.39 5.91 0.54
CA PHE A 79 23.36 4.84 0.28
C PHE A 79 23.36 4.39 -1.19
N THR A 80 22.18 4.12 -1.75
CA THR A 80 22.07 3.64 -3.14
C THR A 80 22.54 4.68 -4.16
N ARG A 81 22.30 5.97 -3.89
CA ARG A 81 22.79 7.07 -4.75
C ARG A 81 24.31 7.21 -4.65
N ALA A 82 24.86 7.17 -3.43
CA ALA A 82 26.30 7.23 -3.22
C ALA A 82 27.03 6.06 -3.90
N ALA A 83 26.52 4.83 -3.74
CA ALA A 83 27.08 3.63 -4.35
C ALA A 83 27.05 3.62 -5.89
N ARG A 84 26.24 4.48 -6.53
CA ARG A 84 26.15 4.58 -7.99
C ARG A 84 27.10 5.61 -8.60
N ARG A 85 27.66 6.52 -7.81
CA ARG A 85 28.65 7.48 -8.31
C ARG A 85 29.99 6.74 -8.48
N LYS A 86 30.41 6.52 -9.74
CA LYS A 86 31.77 6.06 -10.03
C LYS A 86 32.71 7.25 -9.80
N GLY A 87 33.62 7.13 -8.84
CA GLY A 87 34.81 7.99 -8.77
C GLY A 87 35.00 8.81 -7.49
N ASP A 88 33.99 8.94 -6.63
CA ASP A 88 34.10 9.83 -5.45
C ASP A 88 33.54 9.13 -4.19
N ASP A 89 34.44 8.90 -3.23
CA ASP A 89 34.19 8.51 -1.83
C ASP A 89 33.57 7.15 -1.51
N ASN A 90 34.41 6.12 -1.56
CA ASN A 90 34.15 4.83 -0.88
C ASN A 90 33.88 5.02 0.63
N ALA A 91 34.48 6.04 1.26
CA ALA A 91 34.25 6.38 2.66
C ALA A 91 32.82 6.87 2.93
N GLU A 92 32.30 7.81 2.12
CA GLU A 92 30.94 8.35 2.28
C GLU A 92 29.88 7.27 2.04
N ALA A 93 30.09 6.40 1.04
CA ALA A 93 29.23 5.25 0.79
C ALA A 93 29.22 4.25 1.96
N THR A 94 30.38 4.06 2.62
CA THR A 94 30.52 3.16 3.78
C THR A 94 29.78 3.70 5.01
N VAL A 95 29.90 5.00 5.30
CA VAL A 95 29.17 5.66 6.40
C VAL A 95 27.65 5.56 6.17
N LYS A 96 27.17 5.90 4.97
CA LYS A 96 25.75 5.78 4.61
C LYS A 96 25.23 4.33 4.67
N LYS A 97 26.08 3.36 4.34
CA LYS A 97 25.77 1.93 4.47
C LYS A 97 25.61 1.55 5.94
N GLN A 98 26.47 2.04 6.82
CA GLN A 98 26.38 1.78 8.25
C GLN A 98 25.12 2.40 8.88
N GLU A 99 24.84 3.67 8.58
CA GLU A 99 23.62 4.36 9.00
C GLU A 99 22.36 3.59 8.58
N TYR A 100 22.30 3.13 7.32
CA TYR A 100 21.19 2.29 6.85
C TYR A 100 21.08 0.97 7.62
N ARG A 101 22.20 0.30 7.93
CA ARG A 101 22.19 -0.97 8.69
C ARG A 101 21.68 -0.77 10.11
N GLU A 102 22.05 0.32 10.76
CA GLU A 102 21.61 0.67 12.11
C GLU A 102 20.11 0.98 12.13
N LEU A 103 19.63 1.81 11.20
CA LEU A 103 18.21 2.11 11.05
C LEU A 103 17.40 0.87 10.70
N LYS A 104 17.92 -0.03 9.84
CA LYS A 104 17.26 -1.30 9.52
C LYS A 104 17.11 -2.19 10.77
N LYS A 105 18.15 -2.27 11.61
CA LYS A 105 18.09 -2.99 12.89
C LYS A 105 17.06 -2.36 13.83
N SER A 106 17.05 -1.02 13.93
CA SER A 106 16.10 -0.26 14.76
C SER A 106 14.65 -0.52 14.34
N VAL A 107 14.35 -0.46 13.03
CA VAL A 107 13.02 -0.82 12.50
C VAL A 107 12.62 -2.24 12.89
N GLY A 108 13.54 -3.21 12.78
CA GLY A 108 13.29 -4.59 13.17
C GLY A 108 12.94 -4.73 14.65
N LYS A 109 13.69 -4.08 15.53
CA LYS A 109 13.45 -4.06 16.98
C LYS A 109 12.09 -3.43 17.31
N GLN A 110 11.80 -2.25 16.78
CA GLN A 110 10.53 -1.58 17.03
C GLN A 110 9.32 -2.38 16.54
N ILE A 111 9.43 -3.07 15.39
CA ILE A 111 8.37 -3.96 14.91
C ILE A 111 8.18 -5.15 15.86
N ALA A 112 9.27 -5.76 16.33
CA ALA A 112 9.18 -6.88 17.26
C ALA A 112 8.54 -6.46 18.60
N GLU A 113 8.94 -5.31 19.13
CA GLU A 113 8.39 -4.73 20.36
C GLU A 113 6.92 -4.34 20.20
N ALA A 114 6.54 -3.69 19.10
CA ALA A 114 5.16 -3.33 18.84
C ALA A 114 4.26 -4.57 18.72
N LYS A 115 4.71 -5.61 18.01
CA LYS A 115 3.99 -6.89 17.96
C LYS A 115 3.86 -7.52 19.34
N LYS A 116 4.93 -7.51 20.16
CA LYS A 116 4.90 -8.05 21.52
C LYS A 116 3.92 -7.28 22.40
N ARG A 117 3.94 -5.95 22.36
CA ARG A 117 3.01 -5.08 23.11
C ARG A 117 1.56 -5.36 22.71
N SER A 118 1.26 -5.31 21.42
CA SER A 118 -0.10 -5.56 20.92
C SER A 118 -0.56 -6.98 21.19
N TRP A 119 0.34 -7.97 21.18
CA TRP A 119 0.00 -9.33 21.59
C TRP A 119 -0.32 -9.43 23.09
N ALA A 120 0.47 -8.77 23.94
CA ALA A 120 0.20 -8.74 25.38
C ALA A 120 -1.14 -8.09 25.72
N THR A 121 -1.46 -6.95 25.09
CA THR A 121 -2.77 -6.29 25.23
C THR A 121 -3.89 -7.23 24.79
N LEU A 122 -3.70 -7.94 23.67
CA LEU A 122 -4.70 -8.88 23.17
C LEU A 122 -4.94 -10.05 24.14
N CYS A 123 -3.88 -10.56 24.77
CA CYS A 123 -4.00 -11.60 25.81
C CYS A 123 -4.72 -11.08 27.06
N GLN A 124 -4.44 -9.84 27.47
CA GLN A 124 -5.14 -9.21 28.61
C GLN A 124 -6.63 -9.01 28.31
N GLU A 125 -6.98 -8.59 27.09
CA GLU A 125 -8.37 -8.50 26.66
C GLU A 125 -9.06 -9.86 26.67
N LEU A 126 -8.36 -10.93 26.24
CA LEU A 126 -8.90 -12.29 26.22
C LEU A 126 -9.21 -12.82 27.63
N GLU A 127 -8.38 -12.49 28.62
CA GLU A 127 -8.60 -12.88 30.02
C GLU A 127 -9.88 -12.23 30.58
N ASN A 128 -10.18 -11.00 30.15
CA ASN A 128 -11.37 -10.26 30.59
C ASN A 128 -12.63 -10.61 29.79
N ASP A 129 -12.49 -10.92 28.49
CA ASP A 129 -13.57 -11.28 27.59
C ASP A 129 -13.12 -12.35 26.58
N ILE A 130 -13.44 -13.60 26.89
CA ILE A 130 -13.13 -14.78 26.10
C ILE A 130 -13.75 -14.77 24.68
N TRP A 131 -14.81 -13.97 24.45
CA TRP A 131 -15.48 -13.84 23.14
C TRP A 131 -15.22 -12.49 22.46
N GLY A 132 -14.31 -11.68 23.00
CA GLY A 132 -14.03 -10.32 22.57
C GLY A 132 -13.23 -10.18 21.27
N GLY A 133 -12.47 -9.09 21.17
CA GLY A 133 -11.68 -8.76 19.97
C GLY A 133 -10.64 -9.82 19.60
N ALA A 134 -10.02 -10.45 20.60
CA ALA A 134 -9.05 -11.52 20.44
C ALA A 134 -9.63 -12.75 19.73
N TYR A 135 -10.80 -13.22 20.20
CA TYR A 135 -11.51 -14.33 19.57
C TYR A 135 -11.84 -14.02 18.11
N LYS A 136 -12.37 -12.83 17.80
CA LYS A 136 -12.70 -12.42 16.42
C LYS A 136 -11.47 -12.42 15.49
N ILE A 137 -10.31 -11.99 15.98
CA ILE A 137 -9.05 -11.98 15.21
C ILE A 137 -8.59 -13.41 14.93
N VAL A 138 -8.60 -14.29 15.93
CA VAL A 138 -8.22 -15.71 15.77
C VAL A 138 -9.22 -16.44 14.89
N ALA A 139 -10.52 -16.25 15.11
CA ALA A 139 -11.59 -16.83 14.31
C ALA A 139 -11.49 -16.40 12.84
N LYS A 140 -11.19 -15.13 12.54
CA LYS A 140 -10.96 -14.64 11.16
C LYS A 140 -9.70 -15.24 10.51
N LYS A 141 -8.71 -15.61 11.33
CA LYS A 141 -7.43 -16.17 10.87
C LYS A 141 -7.53 -17.67 10.60
N VAL A 142 -8.25 -18.39 11.47
CA VAL A 142 -8.41 -19.87 11.44
C VAL A 142 -9.60 -20.27 10.59
N GLY A 143 -10.73 -19.58 10.73
CA GLY A 143 -11.90 -19.73 9.90
C GLY A 143 -11.92 -18.64 8.84
N GLY A 144 -11.78 -19.01 7.57
CA GLY A 144 -12.16 -18.15 6.43
C GLY A 144 -13.68 -17.92 6.38
N LEU A 145 -14.32 -17.58 7.50
CA LEU A 145 -15.72 -17.24 7.58
C LEU A 145 -15.87 -15.84 6.98
N GLY A 146 -15.94 -15.83 5.65
CA GLY A 146 -16.56 -14.73 4.91
C GLY A 146 -17.90 -14.45 5.56
N GLN A 147 -18.10 -13.20 5.96
CA GLN A 147 -19.43 -12.72 6.27
C GLN A 147 -20.27 -12.90 5.01
N LYS A 148 -21.05 -13.98 4.96
CA LYS A 148 -22.23 -14.00 4.10
C LYS A 148 -23.24 -13.17 4.86
N GLU A 149 -23.37 -11.90 4.48
CA GLU A 149 -24.58 -11.15 4.77
C GLU A 149 -25.74 -11.96 4.20
N VAL A 150 -26.54 -12.55 5.08
CA VAL A 150 -27.79 -13.20 4.71
C VAL A 150 -28.77 -12.06 4.50
N HIS A 151 -28.94 -11.65 3.25
CA HIS A 151 -30.02 -10.76 2.87
C HIS A 151 -31.33 -11.55 2.98
N PRO A 152 -32.33 -11.11 3.76
CA PRO A 152 -33.62 -11.76 3.78
C PRO A 152 -34.27 -11.55 2.40
N ARG A 153 -34.50 -12.64 1.66
CA ARG A 153 -35.41 -12.62 0.52
C ARG A 153 -36.81 -12.48 1.08
N SER A 154 -37.39 -11.29 0.90
CA SER A 154 -38.83 -11.13 0.72
C SER A 154 -39.20 -11.47 -0.72
#